data_AF-A0A259D8P0-F1
#
_entry.id   AF-A0A259D8P0-F1
#
_cell.length_a   1.000
_cell.length_b   1.000
_cell.length_c   1.000
_cell.angle_alpha   90.00
_cell.angle_beta   90.00
_cell.angle_gamma   90.00
#
_symmetry.space_group_name_H-M   'P 1'
#
loop_
_entity.id
_entity.type
_entity.pdbx_description
1 polymer ?
#
loop_
_entity_poly.entity_id
_entity_poly.type
_entity_poly.pdbx_seq_one_letter_code
_entity_poly.pdbx_strand_id
1 'polypeptide(L)'
;ATLEDLLTVKDVGPVVADSITSFMEEAHNREVIEQLLASGMQLSVEEKVISAAVAGKTFVLTGTFPTMTRDEAKDLLEKAGAKVAGSVSKKTDYVVAGTDAGSKLTKAEELGIPVIDEAAMVDLLK
;
A
#
# COMPACT_ATOMS: atom_id res chain seq x y z
N ALA A 1 -4.01 5.27 19.66
CA ALA A 1 -4.79 4.75 18.52
C ALA A 1 -6.23 4.56 18.99
N THR A 2 -7.20 5.00 18.20
CA THR A 2 -8.62 4.71 18.47
C THR A 2 -9.00 3.37 17.85
N LEU A 3 -10.17 2.82 18.23
CA LEU A 3 -10.71 1.59 17.65
C LEU A 3 -10.87 1.73 16.12
N GLU A 4 -11.20 2.95 15.66
CA GLU A 4 -11.30 3.29 14.24
C GLU A 4 -9.95 3.17 13.51
N ASP A 5 -8.84 3.59 14.12
CA ASP A 5 -7.50 3.41 13.54
C ASP A 5 -7.15 1.92 13.38
N LEU A 6 -7.47 1.10 14.38
CA LEU A 6 -7.19 -0.34 14.36
C LEU A 6 -7.97 -1.07 13.26
N LEU A 7 -9.21 -0.66 12.99
CA LEU A 7 -10.05 -1.21 11.92
C LEU A 7 -9.53 -0.90 10.51
N THR A 8 -8.65 0.10 10.36
CA THR A 8 -8.02 0.39 9.05
C THR A 8 -6.91 -0.59 8.69
N VAL A 9 -6.42 -1.36 9.67
CA VAL A 9 -5.36 -2.35 9.46
C VAL A 9 -5.95 -3.59 8.79
N LYS A 10 -5.35 -4.01 7.67
CA LYS A 10 -5.75 -5.22 6.95
C LYS A 10 -5.68 -6.42 7.91
N ASP A 11 -6.73 -7.23 7.93
CA ASP A 11 -6.91 -8.40 8.83
C ASP A 11 -7.27 -8.09 10.29
N VAL A 12 -7.43 -6.81 10.67
CA VAL A 12 -7.94 -6.41 12.00
C VAL A 12 -9.44 -6.12 11.92
N GLY A 13 -10.25 -7.08 12.39
CA GLY A 13 -11.68 -6.90 12.57
C GLY A 13 -12.05 -6.28 13.93
N PRO A 14 -13.34 -5.95 14.16
CA PRO A 14 -13.79 -5.31 15.40
C PRO A 14 -13.45 -6.12 16.67
N VAL A 15 -13.48 -7.45 16.58
CA VAL A 15 -13.11 -8.35 17.70
C VAL A 15 -11.63 -8.23 18.06
N VAL A 16 -10.76 -8.13 17.05
CA VAL A 16 -9.32 -8.01 17.25
C VAL A 16 -8.98 -6.60 17.75
N ALA A 17 -9.61 -5.57 17.18
CA ALA A 17 -9.45 -4.19 17.63
C ALA A 17 -9.84 -4.03 19.12
N ASP A 18 -10.98 -4.61 19.53
CA ASP A 18 -11.46 -4.58 20.91
C ASP A 18 -10.54 -5.36 21.87
N SER A 19 -10.01 -6.49 21.42
CA SER A 19 -9.02 -7.27 22.18
C SER A 19 -7.72 -6.49 22.39
N ILE A 20 -7.24 -5.77 21.36
CA ILE A 20 -6.03 -4.94 21.45
C ILE A 20 -6.25 -3.77 22.42
N THR A 21 -7.39 -3.08 22.34
CA THR A 21 -7.70 -1.99 23.27
C THR A 21 -7.82 -2.49 24.71
N SER A 22 -8.54 -3.60 24.93
CA SER A 22 -8.67 -4.22 26.26
C SER A 22 -7.32 -4.62 26.82
N PHE A 23 -6.47 -5.25 26.00
CA PHE A 23 -5.12 -5.64 26.39
C PHE A 23 -4.26 -4.41 26.77
N MET A 24 -4.38 -3.31 26.04
CA MET A 24 -3.66 -2.07 26.35
C MET A 24 -4.23 -1.30 27.54
N GLU A 25 -5.50 -1.51 27.92
CA GLU A 25 -6.10 -0.90 29.11
C GLU A 25 -5.58 -1.51 30.42
N GLU A 26 -5.18 -2.77 30.40
CA GLU A 26 -4.58 -3.46 31.55
C GLU A 26 -3.19 -2.90 31.89
N ALA A 27 -3.04 -2.39 33.11
CA ALA A 27 -1.78 -1.77 33.56
C ALA A 27 -0.59 -2.75 33.53
N HIS A 28 -0.81 -4.02 33.85
CA HIS A 28 0.22 -5.05 33.82
C HIS A 28 0.80 -5.26 32.41
N ASN A 29 -0.04 -5.26 31.38
CA ASN A 29 0.40 -5.46 30.00
C ASN A 29 1.26 -4.30 29.51
N ARG A 30 0.88 -3.06 29.88
CA ARG A 30 1.71 -1.87 29.60
C ARG A 30 3.07 -1.95 30.28
N GLU A 31 3.11 -2.39 31.52
CA GLU A 31 4.36 -2.54 32.28
C GLU A 31 5.29 -3.59 31.64
N VAL A 32 4.75 -4.71 31.16
CA VAL A 32 5.53 -5.73 30.43
C VAL A 32 6.06 -5.19 29.10
N ILE A 33 5.24 -4.43 28.35
CA ILE A 33 5.67 -3.79 27.09
C ILE A 33 6.80 -2.78 27.37
N GLU A 34 6.69 -1.96 28.41
CA GLU A 34 7.74 -1.02 28.80
C GLU A 34 9.03 -1.71 29.20
N GLN A 35 8.96 -2.82 29.94
CA GLN A 35 10.14 -3.63 30.28
C GLN A 35 10.80 -4.25 29.04
N LEU A 36 10.01 -4.72 28.07
CA LEU A 36 10.52 -5.22 26.79
C LEU A 36 11.20 -4.10 25.99
N LEU A 37 10.60 -2.92 25.92
CA LEU A 37 11.20 -1.74 25.27
C LEU A 37 12.50 -1.33 25.97
N ALA A 38 12.51 -1.31 27.30
CA ALA A 38 13.69 -0.99 28.10
C ALA A 38 14.81 -2.02 27.99
N SER A 39 14.49 -3.27 27.60
CA SER A 39 15.48 -4.33 27.37
C SER A 39 16.32 -4.14 26.09
N GLY A 40 16.06 -3.08 25.32
CA GLY A 40 16.74 -2.78 24.06
C GLY A 40 16.07 -3.44 22.85
N MET A 41 14.81 -3.86 22.97
CA MET A 41 14.03 -4.32 21.84
C MET A 41 13.80 -3.16 20.87
N GLN A 42 14.37 -3.28 19.67
CA GLN A 42 14.22 -2.29 18.63
C GLN A 42 12.97 -2.62 17.82
N LEU A 43 11.93 -1.80 17.97
CA LEU A 43 10.74 -1.89 17.12
C LEU A 43 11.11 -1.35 15.73
N SER A 44 11.25 -2.24 14.76
CA SER A 44 11.34 -1.88 13.35
C SER A 44 9.95 -1.48 12.88
N VAL A 45 9.62 -0.20 12.99
CA VAL A 45 8.44 0.36 12.35
C VAL A 45 8.78 0.56 10.88
N GLU A 46 8.21 -0.22 9.98
CA GLU A 46 8.16 0.16 8.57
C GLU A 46 7.29 1.41 8.48
N GLU A 47 7.92 2.59 8.45
CA GLU A 47 7.23 3.82 8.09
C GLU A 47 6.68 3.63 6.68
N LYS A 48 5.37 3.45 6.60
CA LYS A 48 4.66 3.51 5.35
C LYS A 48 4.76 4.95 4.87
N VAL A 49 5.70 5.23 3.98
CA VAL A 49 5.82 6.53 3.30
C VAL A 49 4.62 6.65 2.38
N ILE A 50 3.50 7.13 2.91
CA ILE A 50 2.30 7.38 2.14
C ILE A 50 2.56 8.63 1.32
N SER A 51 2.91 8.47 0.05
CA SER A 51 2.94 9.60 -0.88
C SER A 51 1.51 10.04 -1.14
N ALA A 52 1.17 11.25 -0.71
CA ALA A 52 -0.17 11.84 -0.89
C ALA A 52 -0.58 11.94 -2.37
N ALA A 53 0.38 11.90 -3.30
CA ALA A 53 0.13 11.93 -4.74
C ALA A 53 -0.51 10.63 -5.27
N VAL A 54 -0.20 9.49 -4.65
CA VAL A 54 -0.65 8.15 -5.09
C VAL A 54 -1.59 7.46 -4.10
N ALA A 55 -1.69 7.98 -2.89
CA ALA A 55 -2.57 7.46 -1.84
C ALA A 55 -4.04 7.38 -2.32
N GLY A 56 -4.63 6.19 -2.25
CA GLY A 56 -6.03 5.94 -2.59
C GLY A 56 -6.32 5.81 -4.09
N LYS A 57 -5.34 6.04 -4.96
CA LYS A 57 -5.50 5.91 -6.43
C LYS A 57 -5.34 4.47 -6.88
N THR A 58 -6.03 4.10 -7.96
CA THR A 58 -5.99 2.75 -8.53
C THR A 58 -5.04 2.69 -9.73
N PHE A 59 -3.98 1.90 -9.61
CA PHE A 59 -2.98 1.67 -10.66
C PHE A 59 -3.18 0.29 -11.29
N VAL A 60 -2.98 0.20 -12.60
CA VAL A 60 -2.95 -1.08 -13.32
C VAL A 60 -1.60 -1.27 -13.97
N LEU A 61 -0.91 -2.33 -13.58
CA LEU A 61 0.38 -2.71 -14.16
C LEU A 61 0.15 -3.56 -15.42
N THR A 62 0.77 -3.18 -16.54
CA THR A 62 0.74 -3.96 -17.79
C THR A 62 2.11 -3.99 -18.47
N GLY A 63 2.40 -5.10 -19.15
CA GLY A 63 3.71 -5.37 -19.74
C GLY A 63 4.72 -5.89 -18.71
N THR A 64 5.98 -5.84 -19.10
CA THR A 64 7.14 -6.29 -18.33
C THR A 64 7.97 -5.07 -17.96
N PHE A 65 8.44 -5.01 -16.72
CA PHE A 65 9.26 -3.92 -16.23
C PHE A 65 10.74 -4.33 -16.38
N PRO A 66 11.59 -3.52 -17.03
CA PRO A 66 12.99 -3.86 -17.25
C PRO A 66 13.83 -3.69 -15.98
N THR A 67 13.43 -2.78 -15.08
CA THR A 67 14.24 -2.39 -13.91
C THR A 67 13.75 -3.03 -12.60
N MET A 68 12.52 -3.55 -12.56
CA MET A 68 11.96 -4.23 -11.38
C MET A 68 10.96 -5.31 -11.78
N THR A 69 10.63 -6.21 -10.86
CA THR A 69 9.55 -7.18 -11.09
C THR A 69 8.17 -6.54 -10.88
N ARG A 70 7.13 -7.14 -11.49
CA ARG A 70 5.74 -6.68 -11.31
C ARG A 70 5.30 -6.74 -9.84
N ASP A 71 5.79 -7.71 -9.08
CA ASP A 71 5.52 -7.83 -7.64
C ASP A 71 6.20 -6.71 -6.85
N GLU A 72 7.44 -6.34 -7.16
CA GLU A 72 8.10 -5.18 -6.54
C GLU A 72 7.39 -3.87 -6.85
N ALA A 73 6.97 -3.65 -8.11
CA ALA A 73 6.19 -2.48 -8.49
C ALA A 73 4.87 -2.41 -7.73
N LYS A 74 4.22 -3.57 -7.54
CA LYS A 74 3.00 -3.68 -6.75
C LYS A 74 3.26 -3.33 -5.28
N ASP A 75 4.30 -3.87 -4.68
CA ASP A 75 4.68 -3.62 -3.29
C ASP A 75 5.00 -2.14 -3.05
N LEU A 76 5.75 -1.50 -3.95
CA LEU A 76 6.04 -0.07 -3.90
C LEU A 76 4.77 0.78 -3.93
N LEU A 77 3.84 0.49 -4.84
CA LEU A 77 2.56 1.18 -4.92
C LEU A 77 1.72 0.95 -3.66
N GLU A 78 1.61 -0.29 -3.18
CA GLU A 78 0.86 -0.62 -1.96
C GLU A 78 1.49 0.00 -0.70
N LYS A 79 2.82 0.12 -0.66
CA LYS A 79 3.58 0.85 0.38
C LYS A 79 3.27 2.34 0.33
N ALA A 80 3.22 2.94 -0.85
CA ALA A 80 2.84 4.35 -0.97
C ALA A 80 1.34 4.62 -0.78
N GLY A 81 0.53 3.59 -0.53
CA GLY A 81 -0.91 3.72 -0.25
C GLY A 81 -1.79 3.70 -1.51
N ALA A 82 -1.24 3.36 -2.66
CA ALA A 82 -1.99 3.12 -3.88
C ALA A 82 -2.63 1.72 -3.88
N LYS A 83 -3.71 1.56 -4.67
CA LYS A 83 -4.36 0.27 -4.92
C LYS A 83 -3.94 -0.29 -6.27
N VAL A 84 -3.46 -1.52 -6.31
CA VAL A 84 -3.04 -2.16 -7.57
C VAL A 84 -4.12 -3.12 -8.06
N ALA A 85 -4.68 -2.84 -9.24
CA ALA A 85 -5.68 -3.67 -9.89
C ALA A 85 -5.09 -4.45 -11.07
N GLY A 86 -5.58 -5.67 -11.30
CA GLY A 86 -5.13 -6.52 -12.41
C GLY A 86 -5.73 -6.16 -13.78
N SER A 87 -6.81 -5.38 -13.78
CA SER A 87 -7.67 -5.10 -14.94
C SER A 87 -7.94 -3.60 -15.09
N VAL A 88 -7.87 -3.10 -16.32
CA VAL A 88 -8.23 -1.71 -16.66
C VAL A 88 -9.76 -1.55 -16.60
N SER A 89 -10.22 -0.59 -15.80
CA SER A 89 -11.63 -0.27 -15.60
C SER A 89 -11.83 1.24 -15.54
N LYS A 90 -13.07 1.72 -15.59
CA LYS A 90 -13.40 3.15 -15.41
C LYS A 90 -13.00 3.71 -14.03
N LYS A 91 -12.69 2.84 -13.06
CA LYS A 91 -12.21 3.22 -11.72
C LYS A 91 -10.68 3.27 -11.63
N THR A 92 -9.98 2.94 -12.72
CA THR A 92 -8.53 2.98 -12.78
C THR A 92 -8.09 4.42 -13.01
N ASP A 93 -7.26 4.95 -12.12
CA ASP A 93 -6.73 6.30 -12.21
C ASP A 93 -5.52 6.36 -13.15
N TYR A 94 -4.64 5.34 -13.09
CA TYR A 94 -3.42 5.29 -13.89
C TYR A 94 -3.13 3.87 -14.39
N VAL A 95 -2.54 3.78 -15.58
CA VAL A 95 -2.00 2.53 -16.11
C VAL A 95 -0.49 2.66 -16.23
N VAL A 96 0.25 1.78 -15.56
CA VAL A 96 1.70 1.71 -15.70
C VAL A 96 2.03 0.74 -16.83
N ALA A 97 2.57 1.26 -17.92
CA ALA A 97 2.93 0.50 -19.11
C ALA A 97 4.43 0.23 -19.16
N GLY A 98 4.79 -1.06 -19.06
CA GLY A 98 6.14 -1.56 -19.30
C GLY A 98 6.37 -1.96 -20.76
N THR A 99 7.50 -2.63 -21.02
CA THR A 99 7.77 -3.24 -22.33
C THR A 99 6.73 -4.33 -22.60
N ASP A 100 6.10 -4.28 -23.79
CA ASP A 100 5.02 -5.19 -24.18
C ASP A 100 3.67 -4.99 -23.43
N ALA A 101 3.29 -3.74 -23.17
CA ALA A 101 2.03 -3.38 -22.50
C ALA A 101 0.73 -3.87 -23.19
N GLY A 102 0.80 -4.28 -24.45
CA GLY A 102 -0.22 -5.04 -25.18
C GLY A 102 -1.66 -4.51 -25.07
N SER A 103 -2.63 -5.43 -25.00
CA SER A 103 -4.08 -5.14 -25.05
C SER A 103 -4.64 -4.30 -23.90
N LYS A 104 -3.89 -4.07 -22.82
CA LYS A 104 -4.33 -3.21 -21.70
C LYS A 104 -4.00 -1.74 -21.95
N LEU A 105 -2.94 -1.45 -22.72
CA LEU A 105 -2.60 -0.09 -23.13
C LEU A 105 -3.70 0.47 -24.04
N THR A 106 -4.09 -0.30 -25.06
CA THR A 106 -5.20 0.08 -25.95
C THR A 106 -6.49 0.34 -25.19
N LYS A 107 -6.82 -0.51 -24.21
CA LYS A 107 -8.02 -0.35 -23.38
C LYS A 107 -7.95 0.89 -22.47
N ALA A 108 -6.77 1.26 -22.00
CA ALA A 108 -6.56 2.48 -21.24
C ALA A 108 -6.76 3.73 -22.11
N GLU A 109 -6.22 3.73 -23.33
CA GLU A 109 -6.41 4.79 -24.32
C GLU A 109 -7.89 4.94 -24.73
N GLU A 110 -8.59 3.83 -24.98
CA GLU A 110 -10.03 3.83 -25.28
C GLU A 110 -10.89 4.42 -24.15
N LEU A 111 -10.47 4.20 -22.91
CA LEU A 111 -11.16 4.71 -21.72
C LEU A 111 -10.68 6.12 -21.32
N GLY A 112 -9.68 6.68 -22.00
CA GLY A 112 -9.09 7.99 -21.68
C GLY A 112 -8.33 8.01 -20.35
N ILE A 113 -7.79 6.87 -19.92
CA ILE A 113 -7.05 6.75 -18.66
C ILE A 113 -5.58 7.10 -18.92
N PRO A 114 -4.96 7.96 -18.10
CA PRO A 114 -3.55 8.33 -18.26
C PRO A 114 -2.63 7.11 -18.09
N VAL A 115 -1.77 6.92 -19.10
CA VAL A 115 -0.75 5.87 -19.12
C VAL A 115 0.58 6.50 -18.74
N ILE A 116 1.26 5.90 -17.76
CA ILE A 116 2.59 6.30 -17.27
C ILE A 116 3.56 5.15 -17.41
N ASP A 117 4.85 5.44 -17.47
CA ASP A 117 5.92 4.44 -17.45
C ASP A 117 6.41 4.16 -16.01
N GLU A 118 7.31 3.19 -15.88
CA GLU A 118 7.92 2.81 -14.59
C GLU A 118 8.67 3.98 -13.93
N ALA A 119 9.40 4.80 -14.71
CA ALA A 119 10.16 5.90 -14.14
C ALA A 119 9.22 6.99 -13.61
N ALA A 120 8.14 7.29 -14.33
CA ALA A 120 7.08 8.19 -13.85
C ALA A 120 6.37 7.64 -12.59
N MET A 121 6.18 6.33 -12.48
CA MET A 121 5.66 5.71 -11.25
C MET A 121 6.61 5.96 -10.07
N VAL A 122 7.91 5.71 -10.26
CA VAL A 122 8.92 5.95 -9.22
C VAL A 122 9.03 7.44 -8.86
N ASP A 123 8.85 8.34 -9.82
CA ASP A 123 8.84 9.78 -9.56
C ASP A 123 7.64 10.21 -8.70
N LEU A 124 6.46 9.61 -8.91
CA LEU A 124 5.28 9.81 -8.07
C LEU A 124 5.40 9.22 -6.65
N LEU A 125 6.34 8.28 -6.48
CA LEU A 125 6.64 7.61 -5.21
C LEU A 125 7.70 8.34 -4.38
N LYS A 126 8.41 9.33 -4.94
CA LYS A 126 9.37 10.20 -4.25
C LYS A 126 8.67 11.38 -3.56
#